data_AF-A0A1Y1UN97-F1
#
_entry.id   AF-A0A1Y1UN97-F1
#
_cell.length_a   1.000
_cell.length_b   1.000
_cell.length_c   1.000
_cell.angle_alpha   90.00
_cell.angle_beta   90.00
_cell.angle_gamma   90.00
#
_symmetry.space_group_name_H-M   'P 1'
#
loop_
_entity.id
_entity.type
_entity.pdbx_description
1 polymer ?
#
loop_
_entity_poly.entity_id
_entity_poly.type
_entity_poly.pdbx_seq_one_letter_code
_entity_poly.pdbx_strand_id
1 'polypeptide(L)'
;MNSNYNIDYNDCDSDKSTMSISYESEQDLFEEVEFQDEMVQLTNLIKEKEFDIVITAIECNVSIEFLDILLSRLKYNINKFTVFKNGEIKSPLYAAISKNHFKIADFIISKGGDVNYVQNNFNIAKLLMENNLFTTKVFMYLLNRDWDIMMIKHYVYNFNFRYDLASTYIKYLCDKDLVNQLLSMYQKKDGISKENFDKIVMCERSFDIPYQWYYRCIYQNTYDQFKFFSCYDSRKSLKSKIEYIIKNFDEAEHPGFSTKLYEFFIQYKYNNNNICLNYKLMLDNNQVKRCMDKIINEKRNKLNNIIKECDIEKLICFYQDNDALMDNINDSNYDVLSNAISFGLPLNFIESIINLFSYSNFDYEVPKNIFAETITPAVYSLLLSRSD
;
A
#
# COMPACT_ATOMS: atom_id res chain seq x y z
N MET A 1 -65.88 -78.05 29.24
CA MET A 1 -66.30 -79.23 28.46
C MET A 1 -65.13 -79.66 27.60
N ASN A 2 -64.72 -80.92 27.73
CA ASN A 2 -63.90 -81.75 26.81
C ASN A 2 -63.87 -81.23 25.36
N SER A 3 -62.79 -81.30 24.57
CA SER A 3 -61.72 -82.30 24.48
C SER A 3 -60.83 -81.97 23.26
N ASN A 4 -59.55 -82.41 23.30
CA ASN A 4 -58.79 -83.16 22.26
C ASN A 4 -58.69 -82.63 20.81
N TYR A 5 -57.64 -82.80 20.00
CA TYR A 5 -56.25 -83.32 20.01
C TYR A 5 -55.69 -83.00 18.59
N ASN A 6 -54.36 -82.85 18.48
CA ASN A 6 -53.41 -83.16 17.38
C ASN A 6 -53.78 -82.94 15.89
N ILE A 7 -53.05 -82.07 15.16
CA ILE A 7 -51.85 -82.33 14.31
C ILE A 7 -52.15 -83.18 13.06
N ASP A 8 -51.98 -82.60 11.86
CA ASP A 8 -51.14 -83.22 10.83
C ASP A 8 -50.71 -82.27 9.69
N TYR A 9 -49.46 -82.47 9.25
CA TYR A 9 -48.76 -81.82 8.14
C TYR A 9 -49.26 -82.33 6.78
N ASN A 10 -49.24 -81.49 5.74
CA ASN A 10 -48.65 -81.83 4.43
C ASN A 10 -48.63 -80.64 3.46
N ASP A 11 -47.52 -80.57 2.73
CA ASP A 11 -47.06 -79.57 1.77
C ASP A 11 -47.99 -79.30 0.59
N CYS A 12 -47.92 -78.06 0.08
CA CYS A 12 -47.89 -77.78 -1.35
C CYS A 12 -47.41 -76.33 -1.59
N ASP A 13 -46.22 -76.21 -2.16
CA ASP A 13 -45.66 -74.99 -2.74
C ASP A 13 -46.61 -74.36 -3.78
N SER A 14 -46.79 -73.05 -3.69
CA SER A 14 -46.82 -72.18 -4.88
C SER A 14 -46.74 -70.70 -4.46
N ASP A 15 -45.59 -70.09 -4.75
CA ASP A 15 -45.37 -68.70 -5.13
C ASP A 15 -46.47 -67.68 -4.81
N LYS A 16 -46.24 -66.85 -3.77
CA LYS A 16 -46.53 -65.41 -3.83
C LYS A 16 -45.42 -64.63 -3.14
N SER A 17 -44.74 -63.83 -3.95
CA SER A 17 -43.79 -62.81 -3.54
C SER A 17 -44.37 -61.92 -2.43
N THR A 18 -43.85 -62.05 -1.21
CA THR A 18 -43.85 -60.94 -0.26
C THR A 18 -42.83 -59.93 -0.73
N MET A 19 -43.30 -58.99 -1.53
CA MET A 19 -42.65 -57.71 -1.76
C MET A 19 -42.52 -57.04 -0.39
N SER A 20 -41.33 -57.10 0.20
CA SER A 20 -40.98 -56.29 1.37
C SER A 20 -40.97 -54.84 0.91
N ILE A 21 -42.08 -54.14 1.14
CA ILE A 21 -42.17 -52.69 1.05
C ILE A 21 -41.22 -52.17 2.13
N SER A 22 -40.02 -51.73 1.72
CA SER A 22 -39.19 -50.90 2.58
C SER A 22 -39.93 -49.58 2.75
N TYR A 23 -40.36 -49.29 3.97
CA TYR A 23 -40.76 -47.96 4.37
C TYR A 23 -39.53 -47.05 4.20
N GLU A 24 -39.42 -46.37 3.05
CA GLU A 24 -38.74 -45.08 3.01
C GLU A 24 -39.46 -44.23 4.06
N SER A 25 -38.75 -43.90 5.14
CA SER A 25 -39.39 -43.42 6.35
C SER A 25 -40.02 -42.07 6.06
N GLU A 26 -41.24 -41.82 6.55
CA GLU A 26 -41.90 -40.51 6.39
C GLU A 26 -40.98 -39.37 6.86
N GLN A 27 -40.08 -39.65 7.79
CA GLN A 27 -39.07 -38.74 8.30
C GLN A 27 -38.06 -38.31 7.22
N ASP A 28 -37.61 -39.22 6.36
CA ASP A 28 -36.75 -38.89 5.21
C ASP A 28 -37.51 -38.06 4.16
N LEU A 29 -38.80 -38.35 3.96
CA LEU A 29 -39.66 -37.58 3.05
C LEU A 29 -39.96 -36.18 3.58
N PHE A 30 -40.18 -36.04 4.90
CA PHE A 30 -40.39 -34.74 5.55
C PHE A 30 -39.11 -33.91 5.55
N GLU A 31 -37.95 -34.50 5.84
CA GLU A 31 -36.65 -33.82 5.72
C GLU A 31 -36.35 -33.39 4.27
N GLU A 32 -36.70 -34.22 3.27
CA GLU A 32 -36.56 -33.85 1.86
C GLU A 32 -37.51 -32.73 1.43
N VAL A 33 -38.77 -32.73 1.89
CA VAL A 33 -39.76 -31.69 1.56
C VAL A 33 -39.43 -30.37 2.25
N GLU A 34 -39.05 -30.40 3.52
CA GLU A 34 -38.64 -29.21 4.28
C GLU A 34 -37.35 -28.62 3.68
N PHE A 35 -36.39 -29.46 3.30
CA PHE A 35 -35.21 -29.03 2.55
C PHE A 35 -35.59 -28.41 1.19
N GLN A 36 -36.58 -28.95 0.47
CA GLN A 36 -37.00 -28.37 -0.80
C GLN A 36 -37.67 -27.00 -0.62
N ASP A 37 -38.52 -26.81 0.37
CA ASP A 37 -39.16 -25.52 0.66
C ASP A 37 -38.15 -24.46 1.12
N GLU A 38 -37.20 -24.83 1.99
CA GLU A 38 -36.08 -23.97 2.36
C GLU A 38 -35.23 -23.61 1.13
N MET A 39 -34.97 -24.59 0.25
CA MET A 39 -34.23 -24.37 -0.99
C MET A 39 -34.98 -23.46 -1.97
N VAL A 40 -36.31 -23.47 -2.00
CA VAL A 40 -37.12 -22.53 -2.80
C VAL A 40 -37.03 -21.11 -2.24
N GLN A 41 -37.12 -20.94 -0.91
CA GLN A 41 -36.95 -19.63 -0.26
C GLN A 41 -35.53 -19.09 -0.46
N LEU A 42 -34.52 -19.92 -0.28
CA LEU A 42 -33.11 -19.64 -0.60
C LEU A 42 -32.95 -19.27 -2.08
N THR A 43 -33.60 -19.98 -2.98
CA THR A 43 -33.56 -19.69 -4.42
C THR A 43 -34.16 -18.31 -4.72
N ASN A 44 -35.20 -17.88 -4.01
CA ASN A 44 -35.76 -16.54 -4.16
C ASN A 44 -34.83 -15.45 -3.60
N LEU A 45 -34.22 -15.65 -2.43
CA LEU A 45 -33.20 -14.73 -1.88
C LEU A 45 -31.96 -14.63 -2.79
N ILE A 46 -31.55 -15.75 -3.40
CA ILE A 46 -30.47 -15.81 -4.40
C ILE A 46 -30.85 -15.03 -5.66
N LYS A 47 -32.09 -15.15 -6.14
CA LYS A 47 -32.58 -14.41 -7.32
C LYS A 47 -32.59 -12.90 -7.09
N GLU A 48 -32.84 -12.45 -5.87
CA GLU A 48 -32.83 -11.02 -5.54
C GLU A 48 -31.42 -10.42 -5.39
N LYS A 49 -30.35 -11.23 -5.44
CA LYS A 49 -28.95 -10.81 -5.21
C LYS A 49 -28.72 -10.14 -3.84
N GLU A 50 -29.57 -10.40 -2.86
CA GLU A 50 -29.28 -10.06 -1.45
C GLU A 50 -28.32 -11.07 -0.83
N PHE A 51 -28.33 -12.30 -1.33
CA PHE A 51 -27.75 -13.45 -0.67
C PHE A 51 -27.19 -14.44 -1.70
N ASP A 52 -26.04 -15.05 -1.42
CA ASP A 52 -25.50 -16.16 -2.22
C ASP A 52 -25.03 -17.25 -1.26
N ILE A 53 -25.82 -18.32 -1.14
CA ILE A 53 -25.64 -19.35 -0.12
C ILE A 53 -24.25 -19.98 -0.14
N VAL A 54 -23.66 -20.14 -1.32
CA VAL A 54 -22.32 -20.72 -1.46
C VAL A 54 -21.27 -19.73 -0.98
N ILE A 55 -21.37 -18.47 -1.37
CA ILE A 55 -20.45 -17.42 -0.91
C ILE A 55 -20.57 -17.24 0.62
N THR A 56 -21.78 -17.21 1.17
CA THR A 56 -21.99 -17.12 2.62
C THR A 56 -21.41 -18.32 3.35
N ALA A 57 -21.64 -19.55 2.87
CA ALA A 57 -21.06 -20.75 3.47
C ALA A 57 -19.51 -20.70 3.49
N ILE A 58 -18.90 -20.25 2.39
CA ILE A 58 -17.45 -20.03 2.30
C ILE A 58 -16.98 -19.01 3.33
N GLU A 59 -17.68 -17.88 3.47
CA GLU A 59 -17.34 -16.82 4.44
C GLU A 59 -17.53 -17.27 5.90
N CYS A 60 -18.44 -18.21 6.16
CA CYS A 60 -18.66 -18.82 7.47
C CYS A 60 -17.68 -19.96 7.79
N ASN A 61 -16.73 -20.28 6.90
CA ASN A 61 -15.74 -21.34 7.08
C ASN A 61 -16.37 -22.72 7.36
N VAL A 62 -17.43 -23.07 6.63
CA VAL A 62 -18.07 -24.39 6.73
C VAL A 62 -17.08 -25.53 6.40
N SER A 63 -17.44 -26.76 6.75
CA SER A 63 -16.62 -27.92 6.40
C SER A 63 -16.56 -28.12 4.88
N ILE A 64 -15.46 -28.72 4.39
CA ILE A 64 -15.27 -28.98 2.96
C ILE A 64 -16.35 -29.94 2.46
N GLU A 65 -16.76 -30.91 3.27
CA GLU A 65 -17.82 -31.87 2.96
C GLU A 65 -19.15 -31.15 2.74
N PHE A 66 -19.51 -30.23 3.63
CA PHE A 66 -20.74 -29.45 3.49
C PHE A 66 -20.70 -28.57 2.24
N LEU A 67 -19.56 -27.92 1.99
CA LEU A 67 -19.38 -27.10 0.78
C LEU A 67 -19.46 -27.95 -0.50
N ASP A 68 -18.92 -29.17 -0.53
CA ASP A 68 -18.98 -30.05 -1.70
C ASP A 68 -20.41 -30.49 -2.03
N ILE A 69 -21.18 -30.86 -0.99
CA ILE A 69 -22.61 -31.15 -1.12
C ILE A 69 -23.35 -29.96 -1.71
N LEU A 70 -23.08 -28.75 -1.18
CA LEU A 70 -23.74 -27.53 -1.61
C LEU A 70 -23.42 -27.20 -3.08
N LEU A 71 -22.15 -27.25 -3.48
CA LEU A 71 -21.71 -27.00 -4.86
C LEU A 71 -22.34 -27.99 -5.84
N SER A 72 -22.42 -29.27 -5.45
CA SER A 72 -22.94 -30.35 -6.28
C SER A 72 -24.46 -30.25 -6.46
N ARG A 73 -25.21 -30.08 -5.36
CA ARG A 73 -26.69 -29.96 -5.41
C ARG A 73 -27.15 -28.75 -6.21
N LEU A 74 -26.46 -27.61 -6.06
CA LEU A 74 -26.81 -26.37 -6.75
C LEU A 74 -26.29 -26.30 -8.19
N LYS A 75 -25.45 -27.24 -8.64
CA LYS A 75 -24.70 -27.15 -9.90
C LYS A 75 -24.03 -25.77 -10.05
N TYR A 76 -23.41 -25.34 -8.95
CA TYR A 76 -23.02 -23.94 -8.79
C TYR A 76 -21.86 -23.58 -9.72
N ASN A 77 -21.98 -22.47 -10.45
CA ASN A 77 -20.87 -21.97 -11.26
C ASN A 77 -19.78 -21.35 -10.34
N ILE A 78 -18.67 -22.07 -10.19
CA ILE A 78 -17.52 -21.66 -9.36
C ILE A 78 -16.83 -20.39 -9.90
N ASN A 79 -16.81 -20.22 -11.23
CA ASN A 79 -16.18 -19.09 -11.90
C ASN A 79 -17.23 -18.04 -12.26
N LYS A 80 -17.71 -17.31 -11.23
CA LYS A 80 -18.59 -16.16 -11.39
C LYS A 80 -18.28 -15.08 -10.36
N PHE A 81 -18.56 -13.83 -10.71
CA PHE A 81 -18.70 -12.76 -9.73
C PHE A 81 -20.19 -12.45 -9.51
N THR A 82 -20.60 -12.45 -8.24
CA THR A 82 -21.92 -12.01 -7.79
C THR A 82 -21.81 -10.56 -7.32
N VAL A 83 -22.67 -9.69 -7.84
CA VAL A 83 -22.85 -8.31 -7.37
C VAL A 83 -24.04 -8.30 -6.42
N PHE A 84 -23.81 -7.96 -5.15
CA PHE A 84 -24.81 -7.93 -4.10
C PHE A 84 -25.56 -6.60 -4.07
N LYS A 85 -26.76 -6.53 -3.46
CA LYS A 85 -27.54 -5.28 -3.34
C LYS A 85 -26.80 -4.14 -2.63
N ASN A 86 -25.91 -4.47 -1.69
CA ASN A 86 -25.05 -3.49 -1.01
C ASN A 86 -23.89 -2.97 -1.87
N GLY A 87 -23.78 -3.42 -3.13
CA GLY A 87 -22.70 -3.04 -4.05
C GLY A 87 -21.44 -3.89 -3.92
N GLU A 88 -21.36 -4.82 -2.96
CA GLU A 88 -20.23 -5.73 -2.86
C GLU A 88 -20.16 -6.67 -4.08
N ILE A 89 -18.95 -7.01 -4.49
CA ILE A 89 -18.70 -7.91 -5.61
C ILE A 89 -17.81 -9.03 -5.11
N LYS A 90 -18.28 -10.28 -5.21
CA LYS A 90 -17.56 -11.45 -4.72
C LYS A 90 -17.66 -12.61 -5.69
N SER A 91 -16.54 -13.32 -5.88
CA SER A 91 -16.54 -14.69 -6.39
C SER A 91 -16.34 -15.67 -5.22
N PRO A 92 -16.63 -16.97 -5.39
CA PRO A 92 -16.31 -17.99 -4.39
C PRO A 92 -14.84 -17.94 -3.95
N LEU A 93 -13.91 -17.82 -4.91
CA LEU A 93 -12.48 -17.71 -4.61
C LEU A 93 -12.14 -16.40 -3.88
N TYR A 94 -12.70 -15.25 -4.31
CA TYR A 94 -12.53 -13.99 -3.58
C TYR A 94 -13.01 -14.11 -2.13
N ALA A 95 -14.20 -14.68 -1.90
CA ALA A 95 -14.77 -14.86 -0.57
C ALA A 95 -13.86 -15.71 0.33
N ALA A 96 -13.36 -16.84 -0.16
CA ALA A 96 -12.44 -17.68 0.59
C ALA A 96 -11.11 -16.96 0.91
N ILE A 97 -10.52 -16.31 -0.09
CA ILE A 97 -9.21 -15.65 0.03
C ILE A 97 -9.29 -14.40 0.92
N SER A 98 -10.33 -13.58 0.77
CA SER A 98 -10.54 -12.36 1.56
C SER A 98 -10.72 -12.65 3.06
N LYS A 99 -11.26 -13.83 3.41
CA LYS A 99 -11.37 -14.33 4.79
C LYS A 99 -10.16 -15.16 5.25
N ASN A 100 -9.12 -15.30 4.42
CA ASN A 100 -7.96 -16.18 4.67
C ASN A 100 -8.32 -17.67 4.86
N HIS A 101 -9.46 -18.12 4.33
CA HIS A 101 -9.87 -19.53 4.35
C HIS A 101 -9.16 -20.32 3.25
N PHE A 102 -7.83 -20.38 3.30
CA PHE A 102 -7.01 -20.96 2.22
C PHE A 102 -7.29 -22.44 1.94
N LYS A 103 -7.72 -23.22 2.95
CA LYS A 103 -8.16 -24.62 2.73
C LYS A 103 -9.41 -24.70 1.85
N ILE A 104 -10.36 -23.80 2.07
CA ILE A 104 -11.56 -23.69 1.23
C ILE A 104 -11.18 -23.18 -0.15
N ALA A 105 -10.28 -22.20 -0.24
CA ALA A 105 -9.80 -21.70 -1.53
C ALA A 105 -9.08 -22.81 -2.34
N ASP A 106 -8.23 -23.62 -1.71
CA ASP A 106 -7.58 -24.79 -2.32
C ASP A 106 -8.60 -25.80 -2.83
N PHE A 107 -9.63 -26.08 -2.03
CA PHE A 107 -10.73 -26.95 -2.43
C PHE A 107 -11.50 -26.38 -3.65
N ILE A 108 -11.82 -25.09 -3.66
CA ILE A 108 -12.49 -24.44 -4.80
C ILE A 108 -11.62 -24.53 -6.07
N ILE A 109 -10.32 -24.29 -5.96
CA ILE A 109 -9.37 -24.47 -7.08
C ILE A 109 -9.40 -25.92 -7.59
N SER A 110 -9.40 -26.89 -6.68
CA SER A 110 -9.45 -28.32 -7.04
C SER A 110 -10.73 -28.72 -7.79
N LYS A 111 -11.82 -27.97 -7.61
CA LYS A 111 -13.10 -28.14 -8.31
C LYS A 111 -13.19 -27.33 -9.61
N GLY A 112 -12.09 -26.75 -10.07
CA GLY A 112 -12.01 -25.98 -11.33
C GLY A 112 -12.14 -24.46 -11.14
N GLY A 113 -11.99 -23.95 -9.91
CA GLY A 113 -11.90 -22.53 -9.65
C GLY A 113 -10.65 -21.91 -10.28
N ASP A 114 -10.87 -20.95 -11.17
CA ASP A 114 -9.80 -20.25 -11.87
C ASP A 114 -9.38 -19.00 -11.08
N VAL A 115 -8.15 -19.03 -10.55
CA VAL A 115 -7.55 -17.89 -9.82
C VAL A 115 -7.37 -16.66 -10.72
N ASN A 116 -7.32 -16.87 -12.03
CA ASN A 116 -7.16 -15.86 -13.07
C ASN A 116 -8.51 -15.49 -13.71
N TYR A 117 -9.63 -15.89 -13.12
CA TYR A 117 -10.94 -15.58 -13.66
C TYR A 117 -11.18 -14.06 -13.71
N VAL A 118 -11.57 -13.58 -14.89
CA VAL A 118 -11.91 -12.17 -15.14
C VAL A 118 -13.32 -12.07 -15.69
N GLN A 119 -14.12 -11.17 -15.12
CA GLN A 119 -15.46 -10.85 -15.62
C GLN A 119 -15.73 -9.36 -15.50
N ASN A 120 -16.16 -8.68 -16.57
CA ASN A 120 -16.52 -7.25 -16.52
C ASN A 120 -15.44 -6.36 -15.85
N ASN A 121 -14.16 -6.62 -16.13
CA ASN A 121 -13.00 -5.96 -15.51
C ASN A 121 -12.86 -6.19 -13.99
N PHE A 122 -13.51 -7.21 -13.43
CA PHE A 122 -13.26 -7.73 -12.08
C PHE A 122 -12.29 -8.90 -12.14
N ASN A 123 -11.32 -8.90 -11.25
CA ASN A 123 -10.49 -10.05 -10.92
C ASN A 123 -10.27 -10.04 -9.40
N ILE A 124 -9.86 -11.17 -8.84
CA ILE A 124 -9.71 -11.34 -7.39
C ILE A 124 -8.73 -10.31 -6.80
N ALA A 125 -7.59 -10.08 -7.44
CA ALA A 125 -6.57 -9.17 -6.93
C ALA A 125 -7.05 -7.71 -6.90
N LYS A 126 -7.72 -7.25 -7.95
CA LYS A 126 -8.34 -5.93 -8.02
C LYS A 126 -9.32 -5.72 -6.87
N LEU A 127 -10.25 -6.65 -6.68
CA LEU A 127 -11.26 -6.55 -5.62
C LEU A 127 -10.60 -6.55 -4.23
N LEU A 128 -9.59 -7.41 -4.02
CA LEU A 128 -8.85 -7.44 -2.76
C LEU A 128 -8.09 -6.13 -2.51
N MET A 129 -7.54 -5.49 -3.54
CA MET A 129 -6.85 -4.19 -3.40
C MET A 129 -7.83 -3.07 -3.09
N GLU A 130 -8.95 -2.98 -3.82
CA GLU A 130 -9.99 -1.96 -3.62
C GLU A 130 -10.62 -2.05 -2.21
N ASN A 131 -10.65 -3.24 -1.62
CA ASN A 131 -11.15 -3.47 -0.27
C ASN A 131 -10.05 -3.49 0.82
N ASN A 132 -8.79 -3.16 0.49
CA ASN A 132 -7.64 -3.20 1.42
C ASN A 132 -7.36 -4.59 2.05
N LEU A 133 -7.70 -5.68 1.35
CA LEU A 133 -7.52 -7.07 1.77
C LEU A 133 -6.32 -7.76 1.08
N PHE A 134 -5.68 -7.11 0.11
CA PHE A 134 -4.51 -7.65 -0.58
C PHE A 134 -3.24 -7.55 0.28
N THR A 135 -3.08 -8.49 1.21
CA THR A 135 -1.91 -8.59 2.10
C THR A 135 -0.76 -9.36 1.45
N THR A 136 0.46 -9.27 2.00
CA THR A 136 1.58 -10.11 1.55
C THR A 136 1.27 -11.60 1.65
N LYS A 137 0.51 -12.01 2.68
CA LYS A 137 0.07 -13.41 2.85
C LYS A 137 -0.82 -13.84 1.69
N VAL A 138 -1.81 -13.02 1.33
CA VAL A 138 -2.73 -13.26 0.22
C VAL A 138 -1.99 -13.25 -1.12
N PHE A 139 -1.09 -12.28 -1.31
CA PHE A 139 -0.26 -12.19 -2.50
C PHE A 139 0.60 -13.45 -2.70
N MET A 140 1.30 -13.90 -1.66
CA MET A 140 2.09 -15.15 -1.73
C MET A 140 1.22 -16.39 -1.95
N TYR A 141 0.03 -16.44 -1.35
CA TYR A 141 -0.92 -17.54 -1.61
C TYR A 141 -1.30 -17.59 -3.10
N LEU A 142 -1.68 -16.44 -3.69
CA LEU A 142 -2.05 -16.35 -5.10
C LEU A 142 -0.89 -16.79 -6.02
N LEU A 143 0.32 -16.30 -5.77
CA LEU A 143 1.51 -16.68 -6.55
C LEU A 143 1.79 -18.19 -6.51
N ASN A 144 1.51 -18.84 -5.39
CA ASN A 144 1.65 -20.30 -5.24
C ASN A 144 0.51 -21.11 -5.90
N ARG A 145 -0.43 -20.45 -6.58
CA ARG A 145 -1.58 -21.05 -7.25
C ARG A 145 -1.65 -20.65 -8.72
N ASP A 146 -0.50 -20.37 -9.34
CA ASP A 146 -0.38 -19.99 -10.75
C ASP A 146 -1.21 -18.74 -11.12
N TRP A 147 -1.40 -17.84 -10.16
CA TRP A 147 -2.00 -16.55 -10.43
C TRP A 147 -1.07 -15.68 -11.29
N ASP A 148 -1.63 -15.08 -12.32
CA ASP A 148 -0.94 -14.18 -13.23
C ASP A 148 -0.63 -12.87 -12.52
N ILE A 149 0.63 -12.75 -12.11
CA ILE A 149 1.18 -11.57 -11.45
C ILE A 149 1.02 -10.29 -12.30
N MET A 150 0.85 -10.40 -13.63
CA MET A 150 0.63 -9.22 -14.48
C MET A 150 -0.72 -8.55 -14.21
N MET A 151 -1.67 -9.23 -13.55
CA MET A 151 -2.96 -8.64 -13.16
C MET A 151 -2.82 -7.44 -12.20
N ILE A 152 -1.72 -7.33 -11.45
CA ILE A 152 -1.49 -6.18 -10.56
C ILE A 152 -0.67 -5.07 -11.17
N LYS A 153 -0.22 -5.22 -12.42
CA LYS A 153 0.70 -4.27 -13.07
C LYS A 153 0.20 -2.83 -13.01
N HIS A 154 -1.10 -2.59 -13.17
CA HIS A 154 -1.68 -1.24 -13.10
C HIS A 154 -1.65 -0.64 -11.68
N TYR A 155 -1.71 -1.46 -10.65
CA TYR A 155 -1.71 -1.01 -9.25
C TYR A 155 -0.31 -0.77 -8.71
N VAL A 156 0.70 -1.44 -9.28
CA VAL A 156 2.12 -1.26 -8.92
C VAL A 156 2.55 0.21 -9.04
N TYR A 157 2.00 0.96 -10.00
CA TYR A 157 2.31 2.38 -10.21
C TYR A 157 1.50 3.35 -9.32
N ASN A 158 0.56 2.84 -8.50
CA ASN A 158 -0.22 3.68 -7.61
C ASN A 158 0.66 4.19 -6.46
N PHE A 159 0.52 5.48 -6.12
CA PHE A 159 1.21 6.09 -4.98
C PHE A 159 0.96 5.33 -3.66
N ASN A 160 -0.25 4.81 -3.46
CA ASN A 160 -0.65 4.08 -2.24
C ASN A 160 -0.25 2.60 -2.25
N PHE A 161 0.52 2.13 -3.24
CA PHE A 161 0.99 0.75 -3.27
C PHE A 161 1.92 0.47 -2.09
N ARG A 162 1.51 -0.44 -1.21
CA ARG A 162 2.16 -0.64 0.10
C ARG A 162 3.57 -1.23 -0.07
N TYR A 163 4.52 -0.79 0.76
CA TYR A 163 5.92 -1.22 0.68
C TYR A 163 6.11 -2.73 0.87
N ASP A 164 5.35 -3.36 1.76
CA ASP A 164 5.39 -4.82 1.98
C ASP A 164 5.01 -5.59 0.70
N LEU A 165 4.02 -5.11 -0.05
CA LEU A 165 3.65 -5.65 -1.36
C LEU A 165 4.71 -5.33 -2.42
N ALA A 166 5.16 -4.08 -2.52
CA ALA A 166 6.19 -3.64 -3.46
C ALA A 166 7.48 -4.46 -3.34
N SER A 167 7.97 -4.61 -2.12
CA SER A 167 9.17 -5.39 -1.84
C SER A 167 8.99 -6.88 -2.14
N THR A 168 7.82 -7.45 -1.85
CA THR A 168 7.51 -8.85 -2.22
C THR A 168 7.43 -9.02 -3.74
N TYR A 169 6.81 -8.08 -4.44
CA TYR A 169 6.64 -8.09 -5.89
C TYR A 169 7.98 -8.03 -6.62
N ILE A 170 8.86 -7.09 -6.24
CA ILE A 170 10.20 -6.99 -6.81
C ILE A 170 11.00 -8.27 -6.54
N LYS A 171 11.02 -8.75 -5.29
CA LYS A 171 11.74 -9.98 -4.94
C LYS A 171 11.27 -11.17 -5.75
N TYR A 172 9.95 -11.33 -5.91
CA TYR A 172 9.41 -12.41 -6.72
C TYR A 172 9.85 -12.32 -8.20
N LEU A 173 9.81 -11.13 -8.80
CA LEU A 173 10.17 -10.95 -10.20
C LEU A 173 11.69 -11.05 -10.46
N CYS A 174 12.51 -10.48 -9.58
CA CYS A 174 13.96 -10.42 -9.77
C CYS A 174 14.69 -11.63 -9.21
N ASP A 175 14.27 -12.14 -8.04
CA ASP A 175 15.03 -13.19 -7.37
C ASP A 175 14.66 -14.59 -7.89
N LYS A 176 13.52 -14.80 -8.58
CA LYS A 176 13.14 -16.12 -9.11
C LYS A 176 14.17 -16.65 -10.12
N ASP A 177 14.54 -15.82 -11.09
CA ASP A 177 15.50 -16.23 -12.13
C ASP A 177 16.92 -16.34 -11.56
N LEU A 178 17.30 -15.43 -10.67
CA LEU A 178 18.56 -15.52 -9.92
C LEU A 178 18.66 -16.80 -9.10
N VAL A 179 17.63 -17.16 -8.35
CA VAL A 179 17.60 -18.40 -7.59
C VAL A 179 17.75 -19.60 -8.51
N ASN A 180 17.06 -19.62 -9.66
CA ASN A 180 17.20 -20.70 -10.64
C ASN A 180 18.61 -20.78 -11.23
N GLN A 181 19.21 -19.64 -11.56
CA GLN A 181 20.58 -19.59 -12.09
C GLN A 181 21.58 -20.11 -11.06
N LEU A 182 21.49 -19.64 -9.81
CA LEU A 182 22.33 -20.06 -8.68
C LEU A 182 22.17 -21.56 -8.38
N LEU A 183 20.94 -22.08 -8.39
CA LEU A 183 20.67 -23.51 -8.22
C LEU A 183 21.33 -24.34 -9.34
N SER A 184 21.27 -23.88 -10.59
CA SER A 184 21.92 -24.57 -11.70
C SER A 184 23.45 -24.60 -11.56
N MET A 185 24.05 -23.49 -11.11
CA MET A 185 25.50 -23.42 -10.86
C MET A 185 25.91 -24.35 -9.74
N TYR A 186 25.14 -24.38 -8.65
CA TYR A 186 25.35 -25.29 -7.53
C TYR A 186 25.28 -26.75 -7.98
N GLN A 187 24.28 -27.12 -8.77
CA GLN A 187 24.12 -28.49 -9.30
C GLN A 187 25.29 -28.91 -10.20
N LYS A 188 25.80 -27.99 -11.02
CA LYS A 188 26.94 -28.24 -11.93
C LYS A 188 28.29 -28.25 -11.20
N LYS A 189 28.34 -27.79 -9.95
CA LYS A 189 29.57 -27.57 -9.17
C LYS A 189 30.55 -26.61 -9.86
N ASP A 190 30.02 -25.68 -10.66
CA ASP A 190 30.82 -24.67 -11.33
C ASP A 190 31.25 -23.62 -10.30
N GLY A 191 32.56 -23.45 -10.11
CA GLY A 191 33.10 -22.35 -9.32
C GLY A 191 32.88 -21.02 -10.04
N ILE A 192 32.39 -20.01 -9.33
CA ILE A 192 32.23 -18.65 -9.86
C ILE A 192 33.17 -17.69 -9.13
N SER A 193 33.82 -16.81 -9.88
CA SER A 193 34.61 -15.74 -9.26
C SER A 193 33.68 -14.76 -8.55
N LYS A 194 34.17 -14.12 -7.48
CA LYS A 194 33.41 -13.10 -6.76
C LYS A 194 32.89 -12.01 -7.70
N GLU A 195 33.72 -11.55 -8.63
CA GLU A 195 33.34 -10.50 -9.59
C GLU A 195 32.20 -10.95 -10.53
N ASN A 196 32.24 -12.19 -11.01
CA ASN A 196 31.17 -12.72 -11.87
C ASN A 196 29.89 -12.98 -11.08
N PHE A 197 30.01 -13.43 -9.83
CA PHE A 197 28.87 -13.57 -8.92
C PHE A 197 28.22 -12.21 -8.64
N ASP A 198 29.02 -11.20 -8.33
CA ASP A 198 28.55 -9.84 -8.10
C ASP A 198 27.86 -9.28 -9.35
N LYS A 199 28.39 -9.55 -10.56
CA LYS A 199 27.73 -9.18 -11.83
C LYS A 199 26.37 -9.84 -12.00
N ILE A 200 26.26 -11.15 -11.74
CA ILE A 200 25.00 -11.89 -11.84
C ILE A 200 23.95 -11.31 -10.89
N VAL A 201 24.33 -11.16 -9.62
CA VAL A 201 23.44 -10.61 -8.58
C VAL A 201 23.00 -9.19 -8.94
N MET A 202 23.87 -8.37 -9.55
CA MET A 202 23.54 -7.00 -9.92
C MET A 202 22.74 -6.88 -11.23
N CYS A 203 22.96 -7.78 -12.19
CA CYS A 203 22.27 -7.77 -13.49
C CYS A 203 20.85 -8.33 -13.41
N GLU A 204 20.62 -9.39 -12.64
CA GLU A 204 19.30 -10.03 -12.53
C GLU A 204 18.36 -9.29 -11.56
N ARG A 205 18.91 -8.43 -10.70
CA ARG A 205 18.13 -7.58 -9.79
C ARG A 205 17.63 -6.28 -10.42
N SER A 206 17.60 -6.16 -11.75
CA SER A 206 17.13 -4.93 -12.39
C SER A 206 15.61 -4.91 -12.52
N PHE A 207 14.96 -3.98 -11.80
CA PHE A 207 13.54 -3.68 -11.91
C PHE A 207 13.35 -2.18 -12.15
N ASP A 208 12.45 -1.82 -13.08
CA ASP A 208 12.12 -0.42 -13.32
C ASP A 208 11.16 0.11 -12.24
N ILE A 209 11.73 0.57 -11.14
CA ILE A 209 10.97 1.06 -9.96
C ILE A 209 10.11 2.28 -10.33
N PRO A 210 8.79 2.30 -10.08
CA PRO A 210 7.98 3.49 -10.28
C PRO A 210 8.51 4.71 -9.50
N TYR A 211 8.51 5.91 -10.11
CA TYR A 211 8.95 7.12 -9.40
C TYR A 211 8.09 7.40 -8.17
N GLN A 212 6.81 7.01 -8.20
CA GLN A 212 5.84 7.15 -7.12
C GLN A 212 6.34 6.50 -5.83
N TRP A 213 7.10 5.40 -5.94
CA TRP A 213 7.64 4.71 -4.76
C TRP A 213 8.76 5.52 -4.10
N TYR A 214 9.64 6.13 -4.90
CA TYR A 214 10.65 7.06 -4.37
C TYR A 214 10.01 8.32 -3.81
N TYR A 215 9.01 8.87 -4.50
CA TYR A 215 8.24 10.02 -4.02
C TYR A 215 7.65 9.72 -2.64
N ARG A 216 6.97 8.58 -2.47
CA ARG A 216 6.41 8.15 -1.19
C ARG A 216 7.49 7.99 -0.11
N CYS A 217 8.64 7.42 -0.46
CA CYS A 217 9.73 7.26 0.50
C CYS A 217 10.27 8.60 1.01
N ILE A 218 10.41 9.58 0.13
CA ILE A 218 10.80 10.96 0.49
C ILE A 218 9.72 11.58 1.37
N TYR A 219 8.45 11.53 0.93
CA TYR A 219 7.34 12.14 1.66
C TYR A 219 7.17 11.58 3.08
N GLN A 220 7.34 10.26 3.24
CA GLN A 220 7.20 9.57 4.52
C GLN A 220 8.51 9.48 5.32
N ASN A 221 9.61 10.06 4.84
CA ASN A 221 10.95 9.94 5.44
C ASN A 221 11.39 8.48 5.68
N THR A 222 11.01 7.56 4.80
CA THR A 222 11.34 6.12 4.91
C THR A 222 12.58 5.77 4.10
N TYR A 223 13.74 6.27 4.51
CA TYR A 223 14.99 6.15 3.75
C TYR A 223 15.50 4.71 3.59
N ASP A 224 15.18 3.80 4.51
CA ASP A 224 15.48 2.38 4.36
C ASP A 224 14.71 1.74 3.20
N GLN A 225 13.45 2.15 3.01
CA GLN A 225 12.62 1.71 1.87
C GLN A 225 13.17 2.28 0.55
N PHE A 226 13.57 3.56 0.56
CA PHE A 226 14.25 4.18 -0.57
C PHE A 226 15.51 3.39 -0.95
N LYS A 227 16.35 3.06 0.04
CA LYS A 227 17.58 2.29 -0.14
C LYS A 227 17.29 0.91 -0.72
N PHE A 228 16.29 0.21 -0.19
CA PHE A 228 15.84 -1.06 -0.73
C PHE A 228 15.49 -0.96 -2.22
N PHE A 229 14.63 -0.02 -2.62
CA PHE A 229 14.26 0.17 -4.02
C PHE A 229 15.45 0.53 -4.91
N SER A 230 16.33 1.40 -4.40
CA SER A 230 17.53 1.81 -5.12
C SER A 230 18.45 0.62 -5.44
N CYS A 231 18.42 -0.47 -4.67
CA CYS A 231 19.22 -1.66 -4.96
C CYS A 231 18.77 -2.36 -6.24
N TYR A 232 17.47 -2.31 -6.57
CA TYR A 232 16.90 -2.97 -7.74
C TYR A 232 16.82 -2.06 -8.97
N ASP A 233 16.96 -0.74 -8.81
CA ASP A 233 16.89 0.18 -9.93
C ASP A 233 18.27 0.40 -10.59
N SER A 234 18.26 0.65 -11.90
CA SER A 234 19.47 1.07 -12.59
C SER A 234 19.83 2.50 -12.18
N ARG A 235 21.13 2.82 -12.15
CA ARG A 235 21.60 4.17 -11.82
C ARG A 235 20.98 5.26 -12.71
N LYS A 236 20.90 5.01 -14.03
CA LYS A 236 20.30 5.96 -14.98
C LYS A 236 18.82 6.18 -14.70
N SER A 237 18.08 5.11 -14.45
CA SER A 237 16.63 5.18 -14.23
C SER A 237 16.31 5.85 -12.90
N LEU A 238 16.99 5.46 -11.80
CA LEU A 238 16.91 6.11 -10.50
C LEU A 238 17.15 7.63 -10.62
N LYS A 239 18.25 8.05 -11.26
CA LYS A 239 18.57 9.47 -11.47
C LYS A 239 17.43 10.21 -12.17
N SER A 240 16.92 9.66 -13.27
CA SER A 240 15.83 10.29 -14.03
C SER A 240 14.54 10.45 -13.24
N LYS A 241 14.23 9.50 -12.34
CA LYS A 241 13.04 9.55 -11.48
C LYS A 241 13.18 10.62 -10.40
N ILE A 242 14.37 10.73 -9.79
CA ILE A 242 14.60 11.80 -8.82
C ILE A 242 14.58 13.18 -9.51
N GLU A 243 15.16 13.32 -10.69
CA GLU A 243 15.06 14.55 -11.49
C GLU A 243 13.60 14.89 -11.84
N TYR A 244 12.79 13.88 -12.16
CA TYR A 244 11.36 14.04 -12.39
C TYR A 244 10.63 14.51 -11.13
N ILE A 245 10.92 13.93 -9.96
CA ILE A 245 10.33 14.33 -8.67
C ILE A 245 10.69 15.79 -8.35
N ILE A 246 11.98 16.17 -8.50
CA ILE A 246 12.44 17.55 -8.27
C ILE A 246 11.67 18.56 -9.14
N LYS A 247 11.36 18.18 -10.38
CA LYS A 247 10.71 19.07 -11.35
C LYS A 247 9.19 19.15 -11.18
N ASN A 248 8.55 18.09 -10.70
CA ASN A 248 7.10 17.92 -10.79
C ASN A 248 6.42 17.62 -9.44
N PHE A 249 7.06 17.83 -8.29
CA PHE A 249 6.37 17.66 -7.02
C PHE A 249 5.21 18.65 -6.88
N ASP A 250 4.10 18.19 -6.30
CA ASP A 250 2.89 18.97 -6.10
C ASP A 250 2.56 19.12 -4.61
N GLU A 251 2.60 20.36 -4.13
CA GLU A 251 2.22 20.74 -2.76
C GLU A 251 0.71 20.68 -2.51
N ALA A 252 -0.13 20.72 -3.57
CA ALA A 252 -1.57 20.60 -3.44
C ALA A 252 -1.98 19.14 -3.19
N GLU A 253 -1.33 18.20 -3.88
CA GLU A 253 -1.57 16.76 -3.70
C GLU A 253 -0.91 16.24 -2.41
N HIS A 254 0.32 16.68 -2.12
CA HIS A 254 1.10 16.24 -0.96
C HIS A 254 1.66 17.43 -0.18
N PRO A 255 0.84 18.07 0.69
CA PRO A 255 1.28 19.22 1.47
C PRO A 255 2.52 18.92 2.31
N GLY A 256 3.49 19.83 2.27
CA GLY A 256 4.75 19.71 3.00
C GLY A 256 5.82 18.91 2.26
N PHE A 257 5.57 18.48 1.01
CA PHE A 257 6.55 17.69 0.27
C PHE A 257 7.87 18.41 0.05
N SER A 258 7.88 19.73 -0.22
CA SER A 258 9.12 20.51 -0.36
C SER A 258 10.01 20.44 0.88
N THR A 259 9.42 20.50 2.07
CA THR A 259 10.12 20.34 3.36
C THR A 259 10.76 18.95 3.43
N LYS A 260 10.00 17.90 3.10
CA LYS A 260 10.50 16.50 3.08
C LYS A 260 11.58 16.27 2.03
N LEU A 261 11.45 16.88 0.86
CA LEU A 261 12.45 16.84 -0.19
C LEU A 261 13.75 17.55 0.24
N TYR A 262 13.62 18.67 0.95
CA TYR A 262 14.76 19.39 1.51
C TYR A 262 15.51 18.54 2.55
N GLU A 263 14.78 17.97 3.51
CA GLU A 263 15.31 17.05 4.52
C GLU A 263 16.06 15.88 3.85
N PHE A 264 15.47 15.28 2.81
CA PHE A 264 16.09 14.22 2.03
C PHE A 264 17.44 14.65 1.43
N PHE A 265 17.55 15.85 0.87
CA PHE A 265 18.81 16.35 0.33
C PHE A 265 19.86 16.67 1.39
N ILE A 266 19.46 17.18 2.57
CA ILE A 266 20.38 17.35 3.71
C ILE A 266 20.94 16.00 4.14
N GLN A 267 20.07 15.00 4.32
CA GLN A 267 20.49 13.64 4.66
C GLN A 267 21.40 13.04 3.60
N TYR A 268 21.12 13.27 2.32
CA TYR A 268 21.96 12.82 1.21
C TYR A 268 23.35 13.49 1.21
N LYS A 269 23.40 14.81 1.39
CA LYS A 269 24.64 15.60 1.27
C LYS A 269 25.57 15.47 2.48
N TYR A 270 25.02 15.34 3.68
CA TYR A 270 25.79 15.46 4.93
C TYR A 270 25.86 14.17 5.76
N ASN A 271 25.09 13.13 5.43
CA ASN A 271 25.15 11.87 6.17
C ASN A 271 26.16 10.89 5.52
N ASN A 272 27.39 10.90 6.04
CA ASN A 272 28.48 10.02 5.62
C ASN A 272 28.18 8.51 5.78
N ASN A 273 27.10 8.12 6.46
CA ASN A 273 26.69 6.71 6.59
C ASN A 273 25.91 6.17 5.37
N ASN A 274 25.56 7.03 4.40
CA ASN A 274 24.83 6.67 3.18
C ASN A 274 25.73 6.55 1.93
N ILE A 275 26.99 6.14 2.10
CA ILE A 275 28.01 6.00 1.03
C ILE A 275 27.48 5.24 -0.19
N CYS A 276 26.70 4.17 0.03
CA CYS A 276 26.14 3.35 -1.05
C CYS A 276 25.08 4.09 -1.88
N LEU A 277 24.24 4.92 -1.24
CA LEU A 277 23.22 5.73 -1.92
C LEU A 277 23.87 6.89 -2.68
N ASN A 278 24.88 7.53 -2.07
CA ASN A 278 25.63 8.64 -2.66
C ASN A 278 26.38 8.22 -3.93
N TYR A 279 26.93 7.01 -3.97
CA TYR A 279 27.59 6.48 -5.16
C TYR A 279 26.60 6.18 -6.31
N LYS A 280 25.35 5.79 -5.99
CA LYS A 280 24.38 5.37 -6.99
C LYS A 280 23.56 6.52 -7.58
N LEU A 281 23.25 7.57 -6.79
CA LEU A 281 22.43 8.69 -7.25
C LEU A 281 23.19 9.67 -8.16
N MET A 282 24.43 10.07 -7.81
CA MET A 282 25.25 11.06 -8.53
C MET A 282 24.41 12.18 -9.19
N LEU A 283 23.52 12.78 -8.39
CA LEU A 283 22.74 13.93 -8.80
C LEU A 283 23.69 15.10 -9.10
N ASP A 284 23.33 15.94 -10.06
CA ASP A 284 24.08 17.17 -10.31
C ASP A 284 23.95 18.08 -9.08
N ASN A 285 25.07 18.32 -8.39
CA ASN A 285 25.13 19.17 -7.20
C ASN A 285 24.56 20.57 -7.48
N ASN A 286 24.70 21.08 -8.69
CA ASN A 286 24.13 22.38 -9.06
C ASN A 286 22.60 22.33 -9.14
N GLN A 287 22.03 21.24 -9.67
CA GLN A 287 20.59 21.07 -9.73
C GLN A 287 19.99 20.90 -8.33
N VAL A 288 20.61 20.08 -7.49
CA VAL A 288 20.19 19.90 -6.09
C VAL A 288 20.24 21.24 -5.37
N LYS A 289 21.36 21.98 -5.48
CA LYS A 289 21.49 23.31 -4.88
C LYS A 289 20.40 24.26 -5.35
N ARG A 290 20.15 24.35 -6.66
CA ARG A 290 19.06 25.20 -7.22
C ARG A 290 17.68 24.82 -6.67
N CYS A 291 17.41 23.52 -6.51
CA CYS A 291 16.15 23.06 -5.92
C CYS A 291 16.04 23.47 -4.44
N MET A 292 17.09 23.25 -3.66
CA MET A 292 17.16 23.65 -2.25
C MET A 292 16.97 25.16 -2.08
N ASP A 293 17.69 25.97 -2.88
CA ASP A 293 17.59 27.43 -2.85
C ASP A 293 16.18 27.89 -3.24
N LYS A 294 15.56 27.24 -4.24
CA LYS A 294 14.17 27.53 -4.63
C LYS A 294 13.20 27.27 -3.47
N ILE A 295 13.30 26.11 -2.81
CA ILE A 295 12.45 25.76 -1.67
C ILE A 295 12.60 26.79 -0.56
N ILE A 296 13.83 27.14 -0.17
CA ILE A 296 14.09 28.15 0.86
C ILE A 296 13.50 29.51 0.49
N ASN A 297 13.67 29.96 -0.75
CA ASN A 297 13.12 31.24 -1.21
C ASN A 297 11.59 31.25 -1.19
N GLU A 298 10.93 30.15 -1.58
CA GLU A 298 9.46 30.03 -1.48
C GLU A 298 8.99 30.09 -0.02
N LYS A 299 9.70 29.42 0.90
CA LYS A 299 9.40 29.48 2.34
C LYS A 299 9.61 30.88 2.91
N ARG A 300 10.70 31.58 2.54
CA ARG A 300 10.94 32.98 2.92
C ARG A 300 9.84 33.91 2.42
N ASN A 301 9.39 33.75 1.18
CA ASN A 301 8.27 34.54 0.64
C ASN A 301 6.98 34.31 1.42
N LYS A 302 6.67 33.05 1.76
CA LYS A 302 5.51 32.73 2.60
C LYS A 302 5.63 33.34 3.99
N LEU A 303 6.81 33.23 4.62
CA LEU A 303 7.11 33.84 5.92
C LEU A 303 6.96 35.36 5.88
N ASN A 304 7.47 36.02 4.85
CA ASN A 304 7.32 37.46 4.66
C ASN A 304 5.86 37.91 4.60
N ASN A 305 5.00 37.14 3.94
CA ASN A 305 3.57 37.44 3.92
C ASN A 305 2.94 37.32 5.31
N ILE A 306 3.28 36.26 6.06
CA ILE A 306 2.83 36.07 7.45
C ILE A 306 3.30 37.21 8.36
N ILE A 307 4.56 37.63 8.21
CA ILE A 307 5.15 38.75 8.95
C ILE A 307 4.40 40.05 8.65
N LYS A 308 4.10 40.34 7.38
CA LYS A 308 3.33 41.53 6.97
C LYS A 308 1.89 41.52 7.46
N GLU A 309 1.27 40.34 7.54
CA GLU A 309 -0.06 40.16 8.11
C GLU A 309 -0.08 40.33 9.64
N CYS A 310 1.09 40.31 10.29
CA CYS A 310 1.25 40.43 11.75
C CYS A 310 0.46 39.34 12.52
N ASP A 311 0.34 38.14 11.94
CA ASP A 311 -0.42 37.03 12.49
C ASP A 311 0.50 36.05 13.27
N ILE A 312 0.43 36.14 14.61
CA ILE A 312 1.30 35.36 15.51
C ILE A 312 0.99 33.86 15.42
N GLU A 313 -0.28 33.47 15.28
CA GLU A 313 -0.65 32.05 15.22
C GLU A 313 -0.10 31.42 13.94
N LYS A 314 -0.24 32.11 12.80
CA LYS A 314 0.36 31.65 11.54
C LYS A 314 1.87 31.59 11.60
N LEU A 315 2.53 32.51 12.30
CA LEU A 315 3.98 32.50 12.49
C LEU A 315 4.42 31.25 13.26
N ILE A 316 3.75 30.94 14.37
CA ILE A 316 4.04 29.75 15.17
C ILE A 316 3.82 28.47 14.35
N CYS A 317 2.68 28.36 13.66
CA CYS A 317 2.39 27.20 12.80
C CYS A 317 3.45 27.07 11.69
N PHE A 318 3.84 28.18 11.04
CA PHE A 318 4.88 28.17 10.02
C PHE A 318 6.22 27.67 10.57
N TYR A 319 6.61 28.12 11.76
CA TYR A 319 7.84 27.68 12.41
C TYR A 319 7.80 26.17 12.67
N GLN A 320 6.74 25.68 13.32
CA GLN A 320 6.56 24.27 13.65
C GLN A 320 6.57 23.37 12.40
N ASP A 321 5.90 23.78 11.33
CA ASP A 321 5.82 23.03 10.07
C ASP A 321 7.16 22.94 9.31
N ASN A 322 8.12 23.80 9.65
CA ASN A 322 9.38 23.95 8.91
C ASN A 322 10.61 23.97 9.82
N ASP A 323 10.49 23.48 11.06
CA ASP A 323 11.52 23.49 12.10
C ASP A 323 12.90 23.04 11.57
N ALA A 324 12.91 21.91 10.83
CA ALA A 324 14.12 21.35 10.23
C ALA A 324 14.83 22.25 9.19
N LEU A 325 14.19 23.32 8.72
CA LEU A 325 14.73 24.26 7.74
C LEU A 325 15.01 25.64 8.34
N MET A 326 14.67 25.90 9.61
CA MET A 326 14.69 27.26 10.16
C MET A 326 16.06 27.92 10.07
N ASP A 327 17.14 27.19 10.35
CA ASP A 327 18.52 27.68 10.24
C ASP A 327 18.89 28.12 8.80
N ASN A 328 18.29 27.48 7.80
CA ASN A 328 18.56 27.79 6.40
C ASN A 328 17.58 28.84 5.86
N ILE A 329 16.39 28.95 6.45
CA ILE A 329 15.45 30.03 6.18
C ILE A 329 16.01 31.35 6.73
N ASN A 330 16.54 31.33 7.95
CA ASN A 330 17.17 32.47 8.63
C ASN A 330 18.70 32.36 8.57
N ASP A 331 19.28 32.74 7.45
CA ASP A 331 20.72 32.59 7.19
C ASP A 331 21.41 33.96 6.95
N SER A 332 22.70 33.93 6.62
CA SER A 332 23.48 35.14 6.33
C SER A 332 22.98 35.94 5.12
N ASN A 333 22.06 35.41 4.30
CA ASN A 333 21.49 36.10 3.14
C ASN A 333 20.07 36.61 3.41
N TYR A 334 19.47 36.21 4.53
CA TYR A 334 18.11 36.57 4.90
C TYR A 334 17.92 36.51 6.42
N ASP A 335 17.69 37.68 7.02
CA ASP A 335 17.45 37.81 8.45
C ASP A 335 15.97 38.09 8.74
N VAL A 336 15.33 37.19 9.50
CA VAL A 336 13.90 37.27 9.81
C VAL A 336 13.59 38.47 10.70
N LEU A 337 14.39 38.68 11.74
CA LEU A 337 14.20 39.78 12.69
C LEU A 337 14.34 41.14 12.02
N SER A 338 15.38 41.34 11.20
CA SER A 338 15.61 42.60 10.49
C SER A 338 14.50 42.91 9.49
N ASN A 339 13.94 41.91 8.81
CA ASN A 339 12.76 42.11 7.96
C ASN A 339 11.52 42.53 8.77
N ALA A 340 11.31 41.94 9.95
CA ALA A 340 10.19 42.33 10.79
C ALA A 340 10.34 43.77 11.32
N ILE A 341 11.55 44.17 11.72
CA ILE A 341 11.85 45.54 12.15
C ILE A 341 11.65 46.53 10.99
N SER A 342 12.07 46.20 9.76
CA SER A 342 11.90 47.10 8.61
C SER A 342 10.46 47.33 8.19
N PHE A 343 9.55 46.45 8.57
CA PHE A 343 8.11 46.66 8.39
C PHE A 343 7.45 47.47 9.53
N GLY A 344 8.19 47.83 10.59
CA GLY A 344 7.65 48.62 11.70
C GLY A 344 6.59 47.86 12.52
N LEU A 345 6.79 46.55 12.72
CA LEU A 345 5.78 45.71 13.39
C LEU A 345 5.69 45.95 14.91
N PRO A 346 4.54 45.66 15.53
CA PRO A 346 4.34 45.77 16.98
C PRO A 346 5.36 44.98 17.82
N LEU A 347 5.72 45.51 18.99
CA LEU A 347 6.76 44.93 19.87
C LEU A 347 6.47 43.48 20.28
N ASN A 348 5.22 43.14 20.61
CA ASN A 348 4.82 41.79 20.97
C ASN A 348 5.04 40.77 19.83
N PHE A 349 4.90 41.21 18.57
CA PHE A 349 5.20 40.39 17.40
C PHE A 349 6.72 40.19 17.23
N ILE A 350 7.50 41.26 17.42
CA ILE A 350 8.96 41.20 17.41
C ILE A 350 9.49 40.27 18.52
N GLU A 351 8.95 40.36 19.74
CA GLU A 351 9.28 39.46 20.85
C GLU A 351 9.00 38.00 20.49
N SER A 352 7.89 37.74 19.79
CA SER A 352 7.55 36.39 19.31
C SER A 352 8.60 35.86 18.31
N ILE A 353 9.08 36.71 17.39
CA ILE A 353 10.16 36.34 16.45
C ILE A 353 11.47 36.08 17.20
N ILE A 354 11.85 36.95 18.14
CA ILE A 354 13.08 36.80 18.92
C ILE A 354 13.09 35.45 19.63
N ASN A 355 11.96 35.09 20.27
CA ASN A 355 11.82 33.85 21.00
C ASN A 355 11.81 32.62 20.07
N LEU A 356 11.05 32.64 18.99
CA LEU A 356 10.96 31.51 18.05
C LEU A 356 12.30 31.25 17.36
N PHE A 357 12.97 32.29 16.87
CA PHE A 357 14.24 32.15 16.15
C PHE A 357 15.47 32.21 17.06
N SER A 358 15.28 32.23 18.38
CA SER A 358 16.35 32.18 19.38
C SER A 358 17.42 33.27 19.24
N TYR A 359 17.02 34.49 18.88
CA TYR A 359 17.94 35.63 18.81
C TYR A 359 18.45 35.99 20.21
N SER A 360 19.77 35.98 20.39
CA SER A 360 20.43 36.26 21.68
C SER A 360 21.31 37.52 21.66
N ASN A 361 21.62 38.04 20.48
CA ASN A 361 22.33 39.30 20.27
C ASN A 361 21.66 40.09 19.13
N PHE A 362 21.85 41.41 19.14
CA PHE A 362 21.27 42.35 18.16
C PHE A 362 22.32 43.25 17.52
N ASP A 363 23.60 42.90 17.72
CA ASP A 363 24.76 43.65 17.24
C ASP A 363 25.50 42.79 16.21
N TYR A 364 24.84 42.60 15.07
CA TYR A 364 25.36 41.82 13.95
C TYR A 364 25.09 42.53 12.62
N GLU A 365 25.91 42.22 11.61
CA GLU A 365 25.73 42.76 10.26
C GLU A 365 24.50 42.16 9.60
N VAL A 366 23.61 43.03 9.14
CA VAL A 366 22.39 42.63 8.43
C VAL A 366 22.66 42.59 6.93
N PRO A 367 22.05 41.65 6.18
CA PRO A 367 22.14 41.62 4.73
C PRO A 367 21.76 42.96 4.09
N LYS A 368 22.63 43.48 3.18
CA LYS A 368 22.45 44.79 2.50
C LYS A 368 21.19 44.92 1.65
N ASN A 369 20.54 43.80 1.33
CA ASN A 369 19.25 43.78 0.64
C ASN A 369 18.07 44.11 1.58
N ILE A 370 18.27 44.08 2.90
CA ILE A 370 17.26 44.43 3.91
C ILE A 370 17.47 45.87 4.35
N PHE A 371 18.69 46.23 4.78
CA PHE A 371 19.06 47.60 5.12
C PHE A 371 19.94 48.19 4.02
N ALA A 372 19.62 49.39 3.55
CA ALA A 372 20.38 50.08 2.50
C ALA A 372 21.84 50.37 2.90
N GLU A 373 22.15 50.30 4.19
CA GLU A 373 23.47 50.49 4.78
C GLU A 373 23.80 49.30 5.70
N THR A 374 25.08 49.00 5.90
CA THR A 374 25.54 47.99 6.88
C THR A 374 25.39 48.53 8.29
N ILE A 375 24.21 48.33 8.86
CA ILE A 375 23.83 48.74 10.21
C ILE A 375 23.21 47.54 10.94
N THR A 376 23.30 47.54 12.27
CA THR A 376 22.78 46.44 13.08
C THR A 376 21.28 46.61 13.34
N PRO A 377 20.53 45.54 13.67
CA PRO A 377 19.11 45.66 13.99
C PRO A 377 18.85 46.65 15.13
N ALA A 378 19.72 46.68 16.14
CA ALA A 378 19.66 47.63 17.23
C ALA A 378 19.79 49.08 16.74
N VAL A 379 20.80 49.37 15.92
CA VAL A 379 21.02 50.72 15.36
C VAL A 379 19.87 51.14 14.46
N TYR A 380 19.37 50.22 13.61
CA TYR A 380 18.28 50.53 12.70
C TYR A 380 16.96 50.81 13.42
N SER A 381 16.64 50.06 14.47
CA SER A 381 15.43 50.31 15.30
C SER A 381 15.45 51.71 15.93
N LEU A 382 16.63 52.19 16.36
CA LEU A 382 16.80 53.55 16.88
C LEU A 382 16.59 54.62 15.80
N LEU A 383 17.02 54.35 14.55
CA LEU A 383 16.81 55.27 13.43
C LEU A 383 15.33 55.41 13.08
N LEU A 384 14.57 54.30 13.06
CA LEU A 384 13.13 54.31 12.83
C LEU A 384 12.40 55.15 13.89
N SER A 385 12.77 55.00 15.17
CA SER A 385 12.16 55.77 16.28
C SER A 385 12.41 57.30 16.22
N ARG A 386 13.35 57.75 15.39
CA ARG A 386 13.65 59.18 15.17
C ARG A 386 12.93 59.76 13.95
N SER A 387 12.39 58.90 13.08
CA SER A 387 11.66 59.29 11.88
C SER A 387 10.13 59.33 12.07
N ASP A 388 9.63 58.73 13.16
CA ASP A 388 8.29 58.97 13.71
C ASP A 388 8.31 60.18 14.66
#